data_AF-A0A0F9MYP4-F1
#
_entry.id   AF-A0A0F9MYP4-F1
#
_cell.length_a   1.000
_cell.length_b   1.000
_cell.length_c   1.000
_cell.angle_alpha   90.00
_cell.angle_beta   90.00
_cell.angle_gamma   90.00
#
_symmetry.space_group_name_H-M   'P 1'
#
loop_
_entity.id
_entity.type
_entity.pdbx_description
1 polymer ?
#
loop_
_entity_poly.entity_id
_entity_poly.type
_entity_poly.pdbx_seq_one_letter_code
_entity_poly.pdbx_strand_id
1 'polypeptide(L)'
;MSNKWEKQYEASLEKSPTAFFFRILFRIILPIILVCGLVFGVIGHACNWFGEAATVAREEFGPRAMLKKYEWFKDAAAALDKKRADVGVYDARVLSLKEGYADTPRKDWAREDREQVNVWSSEKAGIVASYNGLAAEYNAAMAKFNWRFAEAGDLPKGADVPLPREFKPYISK
;
A
#
# COMPACT_ATOMS: atom_id res chain seq x y z
N MET A 1 -22.81 -71.76 31.27
CA MET A 1 -23.35 -72.45 30.09
C MET A 1 -24.10 -71.41 29.25
N SER A 2 -23.44 -70.81 28.26
CA SER A 2 -24.13 -69.93 27.29
C SER A 2 -25.10 -70.79 26.51
N ASN A 3 -26.38 -70.41 26.54
CA ASN A 3 -27.45 -71.22 25.97
C ASN A 3 -27.30 -71.24 24.45
N LYS A 4 -27.43 -72.43 23.86
CA LYS A 4 -27.30 -72.64 22.40
C LYS A 4 -28.19 -71.68 21.58
N TRP A 5 -29.32 -71.27 22.17
CA TRP A 5 -30.25 -70.27 21.65
C TRP A 5 -29.69 -68.84 21.59
N GLU A 6 -28.89 -68.41 22.57
CA GLU A 6 -28.25 -67.09 22.57
C GLU A 6 -27.22 -67.00 21.42
N LYS A 7 -26.38 -68.03 21.26
CA LYS A 7 -25.42 -68.10 20.15
C LYS A 7 -26.10 -68.15 18.78
N GLN A 8 -27.26 -68.79 18.66
CA GLN A 8 -28.04 -68.82 17.42
C GLN A 8 -28.74 -67.48 17.13
N TYR A 9 -29.24 -66.82 18.18
CA TYR A 9 -29.83 -65.49 18.06
C TYR A 9 -28.78 -64.45 17.63
N GLU A 10 -27.60 -64.46 18.25
CA GLU A 10 -26.46 -63.61 17.85
C GLU A 10 -26.01 -63.89 16.41
N ALA A 11 -25.92 -65.17 16.00
CA ALA A 11 -25.58 -65.53 14.63
C ALA A 11 -26.66 -65.13 13.60
N SER A 12 -27.94 -65.06 14.01
CA SER A 12 -29.03 -64.56 13.14
C SER A 12 -29.05 -63.03 13.05
N LEU A 13 -28.70 -62.32 14.12
CA LEU A 13 -28.52 -60.87 14.12
C LEU A 13 -27.32 -60.45 13.27
N GLU A 14 -26.22 -61.23 13.26
CA GLU A 14 -25.10 -61.03 12.34
C GLU A 14 -25.47 -61.21 10.87
N LYS A 15 -26.47 -62.06 10.57
CA LYS A 15 -27.01 -62.27 9.22
C LYS A 15 -28.17 -61.35 8.87
N SER A 16 -28.57 -60.47 9.80
CA SER A 16 -29.59 -59.47 9.54
C SER A 16 -29.14 -58.54 8.40
N PRO A 17 -30.01 -58.21 7.44
CA PRO A 17 -29.71 -57.23 6.39
C PRO A 17 -29.15 -55.92 6.97
N THR A 18 -29.64 -55.50 8.14
CA THR A 18 -29.19 -54.28 8.83
C THR A 18 -27.74 -54.35 9.29
N ALA A 19 -27.27 -55.49 9.81
CA ALA A 19 -25.88 -55.67 10.22
C ALA A 19 -24.91 -55.63 9.02
N PHE A 20 -25.34 -56.15 7.87
CA PHE A 20 -24.59 -56.04 6.62
C PHE A 20 -24.51 -54.58 6.14
N PHE A 21 -25.62 -53.84 6.16
CA PHE A 21 -25.63 -52.40 5.85
C PHE A 21 -24.73 -51.58 6.76
N PHE A 22 -24.76 -51.82 8.08
CA PHE A 22 -23.88 -51.13 9.03
C PHE A 22 -22.39 -51.43 8.79
N ARG A 23 -22.05 -52.67 8.43
CA ARG A 23 -20.66 -53.04 8.08
C ARG A 23 -20.18 -52.30 6.82
N ILE A 24 -21.00 -52.21 5.78
CA ILE A 24 -20.66 -51.45 4.56
C ILE A 24 -20.54 -49.95 4.86
N LEU A 25 -21.53 -49.40 5.59
CA LEU A 25 -21.55 -47.98 5.92
C LEU A 25 -20.32 -47.55 6.71
N PHE A 26 -19.97 -48.26 7.79
CA PHE A 26 -18.87 -47.86 8.66
C PHE A 26 -17.50 -48.30 8.17
N ARG A 27 -17.37 -49.43 7.47
CA ARG A 27 -16.06 -49.92 6.99
C ARG A 27 -15.67 -49.40 5.62
N ILE A 28 -16.63 -48.99 4.79
CA ILE A 28 -16.37 -48.59 3.41
C ILE A 28 -16.78 -47.12 3.20
N ILE A 29 -18.04 -46.77 3.47
CA ILE A 29 -18.56 -45.44 3.12
C ILE A 29 -17.97 -44.34 4.02
N LEU A 30 -17.94 -44.55 5.34
CA LEU A 30 -17.42 -43.58 6.30
C LEU A 30 -15.94 -43.20 6.06
N PRO A 31 -14.99 -44.14 5.87
CA PRO A 31 -13.60 -43.77 5.59
C PRO A 31 -13.44 -43.07 4.24
N ILE A 32 -14.23 -43.43 3.21
CA ILE A 32 -14.23 -42.71 1.93
C ILE A 32 -14.66 -41.26 2.12
N ILE A 33 -15.75 -41.02 2.87
CA ILE A 33 -16.22 -39.65 3.17
C ILE A 33 -15.15 -38.87 3.96
N LEU A 34 -14.49 -39.50 4.92
CA LEU A 34 -13.47 -38.85 5.75
C LEU A 34 -12.23 -38.48 4.93
N VAL A 35 -11.78 -39.37 4.03
CA VAL A 35 -10.68 -39.11 3.09
C VAL A 35 -11.07 -38.01 2.10
N CYS A 36 -12.25 -38.08 1.50
CA CYS A 36 -12.75 -37.03 0.60
C CYS A 36 -12.85 -35.67 1.31
N GLY A 37 -13.38 -35.64 2.54
CA GLY A 37 -13.48 -34.42 3.35
C GLY A 37 -12.11 -33.81 3.65
N LEU A 38 -11.10 -34.64 3.94
CA LEU A 38 -9.74 -34.18 4.16
C LEU A 38 -9.11 -33.61 2.88
N VAL A 39 -9.30 -34.29 1.75
CA VAL A 39 -8.81 -33.81 0.44
C VAL A 39 -9.47 -32.48 0.05
N PHE A 40 -10.79 -32.37 0.13
CA PHE A 40 -11.50 -31.11 -0.15
C PHE A 40 -11.15 -30.00 0.85
N GLY A 41 -10.91 -30.35 2.12
CA GLY A 41 -10.46 -29.39 3.13
C GLY A 41 -9.09 -28.79 2.79
N VAL A 42 -8.12 -29.63 2.39
CA VAL A 42 -6.79 -29.16 1.99
C VAL A 42 -6.85 -28.32 0.70
N ILE A 43 -7.60 -28.76 -0.31
CA ILE A 43 -7.78 -28.00 -1.56
C ILE A 43 -8.46 -26.66 -1.28
N GLY A 44 -9.53 -26.66 -0.47
CA GLY A 44 -10.24 -25.44 -0.09
C GLY A 44 -9.35 -24.44 0.64
N HIS A 45 -8.51 -24.92 1.58
CA HIS A 45 -7.55 -24.06 2.28
C HIS A 45 -6.51 -23.48 1.34
N ALA A 46 -5.95 -24.29 0.43
CA ALA A 46 -5.01 -23.82 -0.59
C ALA A 46 -5.65 -22.78 -1.52
N CYS A 47 -6.86 -23.03 -2.02
CA CYS A 47 -7.60 -22.09 -2.86
C CYS A 47 -7.91 -20.77 -2.14
N ASN A 48 -8.22 -20.80 -0.84
CA ASN A 48 -8.45 -19.58 -0.05
C ASN A 48 -7.18 -18.73 0.06
N TRP A 49 -6.02 -19.36 0.29
CA TRP A 49 -4.73 -18.66 0.31
C TRP A 49 -4.42 -17.97 -1.03
N PHE A 50 -4.67 -18.65 -2.15
CA PHE A 50 -4.52 -18.05 -3.48
C PHE A 50 -5.56 -16.94 -3.74
N GLY A 51 -6.77 -17.08 -3.20
CA GLY A 51 -7.83 -16.06 -3.28
C GLY A 51 -7.45 -14.76 -2.57
N GLU A 52 -6.84 -14.84 -1.39
CA GLU A 52 -6.33 -13.67 -0.66
C GLU A 52 -5.19 -12.99 -1.43
N ALA A 53 -4.20 -13.76 -1.89
CA ALA A 53 -3.11 -13.21 -2.70
C ALA A 53 -3.62 -12.55 -4.00
N ALA A 54 -4.59 -13.16 -4.69
CA ALA A 54 -5.21 -12.59 -5.89
C ALA A 54 -6.00 -11.31 -5.58
N THR A 55 -6.66 -11.26 -4.42
CA THR A 55 -7.39 -10.07 -3.96
C THR A 55 -6.44 -8.92 -3.67
N VAL A 56 -5.38 -9.16 -2.88
CA VAL A 56 -4.34 -8.16 -2.60
C VAL A 56 -3.66 -7.72 -3.89
N ALA A 57 -3.35 -8.63 -4.80
CA ALA A 57 -2.76 -8.28 -6.09
C ALA A 57 -3.69 -7.37 -6.91
N ARG A 58 -5.01 -7.62 -6.90
CA ARG A 58 -5.99 -6.77 -7.57
C ARG A 58 -6.17 -5.43 -6.89
N GLU A 59 -6.12 -5.38 -5.57
CA GLU A 59 -6.25 -4.14 -4.80
C GLU A 59 -5.01 -3.25 -4.93
N GLU A 60 -3.82 -3.84 -4.99
CA GLU A 60 -2.56 -3.11 -5.08
C GLU A 60 -2.12 -2.80 -6.52
N PHE A 61 -2.34 -3.72 -7.46
CA PHE A 61 -1.88 -3.65 -8.84
C PHE A 61 -3.02 -3.60 -9.87
N GLY A 62 -4.28 -3.60 -9.44
CA GLY A 62 -5.41 -3.45 -10.35
C GLY A 62 -5.37 -2.09 -11.05
N PRO A 63 -5.88 -1.98 -12.30
CA PRO A 63 -5.81 -0.74 -13.09
C PRO A 63 -6.32 0.51 -12.36
N ARG A 64 -7.39 0.36 -11.57
CA ARG A 64 -7.96 1.44 -10.76
C ARG A 64 -7.02 1.91 -9.64
N ALA A 65 -6.36 0.98 -8.96
CA ALA A 65 -5.41 1.30 -7.90
C ALA A 65 -4.17 1.98 -8.48
N MET A 66 -3.70 1.48 -9.63
CA MET A 66 -2.57 2.07 -10.35
C MET A 66 -2.87 3.50 -10.82
N LEU A 67 -4.07 3.75 -11.38
CA LEU A 67 -4.50 5.10 -11.77
C LEU A 67 -4.53 6.05 -10.56
N LYS A 68 -5.13 5.62 -9.44
CA LYS A 68 -5.20 6.43 -8.23
C LYS A 68 -3.81 6.76 -7.67
N LYS A 69 -2.89 5.79 -7.68
CA LYS A 69 -1.49 6.03 -7.26
C LYS A 69 -0.81 7.01 -8.20
N TYR A 70 -1.00 6.86 -9.51
CA TYR A 70 -0.45 7.77 -10.52
C TYR A 70 -0.94 9.21 -10.34
N GLU A 71 -2.24 9.42 -10.15
CA GLU A 71 -2.84 10.73 -9.86
C GLU A 71 -2.19 11.34 -8.61
N TRP A 72 -2.05 10.56 -7.54
CA TRP A 72 -1.37 11.02 -6.33
C TRP A 72 0.07 11.47 -6.58
N PHE A 73 0.85 10.72 -7.36
CA PHE A 73 2.23 11.14 -7.69
C PHE A 73 2.28 12.41 -8.53
N LYS A 74 1.33 12.59 -9.47
CA LYS A 74 1.22 13.82 -10.25
C LYS A 74 0.88 15.02 -9.37
N ASP A 75 -0.09 14.86 -8.49
CA ASP A 75 -0.52 15.91 -7.56
C ASP A 75 0.58 16.26 -6.56
N ALA A 76 1.26 15.26 -6.01
CA ALA A 76 2.38 15.45 -5.10
C ALA A 76 3.56 16.16 -5.78
N ALA A 77 3.89 15.78 -7.02
CA ALA A 77 4.93 16.46 -7.80
C ALA A 77 4.58 17.94 -8.07
N ALA A 78 3.34 18.22 -8.48
CA ALA A 78 2.87 19.59 -8.69
C ALA A 78 2.88 20.41 -7.39
N ALA A 79 2.51 19.80 -6.26
CA ALA A 79 2.54 20.44 -4.95
C ALA A 79 3.97 20.75 -4.48
N LEU A 80 4.94 19.87 -4.75
CA LEU A 80 6.35 20.13 -4.49
C LEU A 80 6.87 21.30 -5.33
N ASP A 81 6.56 21.32 -6.63
CA ASP A 81 7.01 22.39 -7.53
C ASP A 81 6.39 23.74 -7.13
N LYS A 82 5.11 23.76 -6.71
CA LYS A 82 4.46 24.94 -6.13
C LYS A 82 5.19 25.42 -4.88
N LYS A 83 5.44 24.53 -3.90
CA LYS A 83 6.15 24.89 -2.66
C LYS A 83 7.54 25.46 -2.94
N ARG A 84 8.25 24.93 -3.95
CA ARG A 84 9.54 25.46 -4.38
C ARG A 84 9.42 26.88 -4.96
N ALA A 85 8.38 27.14 -5.76
CA ALA A 85 8.09 28.49 -6.25
C ALA A 85 7.74 29.44 -5.10
N ASP A 86 6.93 29.00 -4.14
CA ASP A 86 6.58 29.79 -2.95
C ASP A 86 7.83 30.18 -2.15
N VAL A 87 8.78 29.25 -1.94
CA VAL A 87 10.09 29.56 -1.32
C VAL A 87 10.83 30.65 -2.10
N GLY A 88 10.84 30.60 -3.42
CA GLY A 88 11.44 31.61 -4.28
C GLY A 88 10.79 33.00 -4.14
N VAL A 89 9.47 33.07 -3.94
CA VAL A 89 8.76 34.33 -3.65
C VAL A 89 9.22 34.94 -2.34
N TYR A 90 9.39 34.13 -1.29
CA TYR A 90 9.92 34.61 -0.01
C TYR A 90 11.36 35.09 -0.10
N ASP A 91 12.21 34.37 -0.84
CA ASP A 91 13.59 34.79 -1.08
C ASP A 91 13.66 36.12 -1.83
N ALA A 92 12.83 36.31 -2.86
CA ALA A 92 12.73 37.56 -3.60
C ALA A 92 12.25 38.72 -2.71
N ARG A 93 11.28 38.49 -1.82
CA ARG A 93 10.80 39.52 -0.86
C ARG A 93 11.89 39.94 0.12
N VAL A 94 12.60 38.97 0.70
CA VAL A 94 13.71 39.26 1.63
C VAL A 94 14.86 39.98 0.91
N LEU A 95 15.16 39.59 -0.33
CA LEU A 95 16.19 40.25 -1.14
C LEU A 95 15.80 41.70 -1.48
N SER A 96 14.59 41.92 -1.97
CA SER A 96 14.09 43.26 -2.32
C SER A 96 14.13 44.22 -1.13
N LEU A 97 13.77 43.75 0.07
CA LEU A 97 13.90 44.58 1.27
C LEU A 97 15.37 44.85 1.62
N LYS A 98 16.25 43.85 1.54
CA LYS A 98 17.70 44.00 1.79
C LYS A 98 18.36 45.01 0.86
N GLU A 99 17.98 45.00 -0.42
CA GLU A 99 18.52 45.93 -1.44
C GLU A 99 18.20 47.40 -1.09
N GLY A 100 17.04 47.68 -0.51
CA GLY A 100 16.68 49.00 -0.01
C GLY A 100 17.57 49.51 1.15
N TYR A 101 18.32 48.61 1.79
CA TYR A 101 19.20 48.88 2.92
C TYR A 101 20.67 48.51 2.65
N ALA A 102 21.09 48.46 1.38
CA ALA A 102 22.39 47.93 0.98
C ALA A 102 23.60 48.47 1.79
N ASP A 103 23.61 49.77 2.10
CA ASP A 103 24.69 50.45 2.82
C ASP A 103 24.42 50.60 4.33
N THR A 104 23.27 50.13 4.81
CA THR A 104 22.82 50.33 6.18
C THR A 104 22.96 49.02 6.97
N PRO A 105 23.74 48.99 8.07
CA PRO A 105 23.85 47.81 8.92
C PRO A 105 22.49 47.37 9.46
N ARG A 106 22.25 46.05 9.59
CA ARG A 106 20.96 45.50 10.07
C ARG A 106 20.47 46.08 11.39
N LYS A 107 21.39 46.46 12.29
CA LYS A 107 21.07 47.11 13.58
C LYS A 107 20.42 48.49 13.42
N ASP A 108 20.64 49.15 12.29
CA ASP A 108 20.17 50.50 11.99
C ASP A 108 18.91 50.49 11.10
N TRP A 109 18.44 49.31 10.68
CA TRP A 109 17.17 49.15 9.96
C TRP A 109 15.98 49.59 10.81
N ALA A 110 14.89 49.99 10.15
CA ALA A 110 13.61 50.17 10.83
C ALA A 110 13.22 48.90 11.59
N ARG A 111 12.62 49.05 12.76
CA ARG A 111 12.27 47.92 13.63
C ARG A 111 11.26 47.02 12.93
N GLU A 112 10.28 47.62 12.30
CA GLU A 112 9.18 47.00 11.56
C GLU A 112 9.74 46.10 10.45
N ASP A 113 10.72 46.57 9.69
CA ASP A 113 11.33 45.80 8.59
C ASP A 113 12.15 44.61 9.09
N ARG A 114 12.84 44.75 10.23
CA ARG A 114 13.53 43.61 10.87
C ARG A 114 12.56 42.54 11.34
N GLU A 115 11.47 42.97 11.97
CA GLU A 115 10.41 42.07 12.41
C GLU A 115 9.77 41.37 11.21
N GLN A 116 9.51 42.11 10.12
CA GLN A 116 8.96 41.56 8.88
C GLN A 116 9.87 40.50 8.24
N VAL A 117 11.19 40.72 8.20
CA VAL A 117 12.15 39.71 7.71
C VAL A 117 12.16 38.46 8.57
N ASN A 118 12.04 38.59 9.89
CA ASN A 118 11.97 37.44 10.79
C ASN A 118 10.68 36.64 10.58
N VAL A 119 9.55 37.33 10.35
CA VAL A 119 8.27 36.69 9.99
C VAL A 119 8.40 35.92 8.68
N TRP A 120 8.88 36.56 7.60
CA TRP A 120 9.08 35.89 6.31
C TRP A 120 10.07 34.73 6.39
N SER A 121 11.14 34.86 7.17
CA SER A 121 12.10 33.77 7.38
C SER A 121 11.46 32.57 8.08
N SER A 122 10.58 32.82 9.06
CA SER A 122 9.84 31.77 9.78
C SER A 122 8.80 31.09 8.87
N GLU A 123 8.09 31.87 8.06
CA GLU A 123 7.15 31.36 7.06
C GLU A 123 7.86 30.50 6.00
N LYS A 124 8.98 30.99 5.46
CA LYS A 124 9.85 30.24 4.54
C LYS A 124 10.28 28.91 5.16
N ALA A 125 10.74 28.92 6.41
CA ALA A 125 11.16 27.71 7.11
C ALA A 125 9.99 26.69 7.25
N GLY A 126 8.77 27.17 7.51
CA GLY A 126 7.57 26.32 7.53
C GLY A 126 7.27 25.68 6.18
N ILE A 127 7.40 26.43 5.08
CA ILE A 127 7.20 25.90 3.72
C ILE A 127 8.28 24.87 3.37
N VAL A 128 9.55 25.15 3.71
CA VAL A 128 10.67 24.20 3.51
C VAL A 128 10.46 22.92 4.30
N ALA A 129 10.03 23.01 5.57
CA ALA A 129 9.70 21.82 6.36
C ALA A 129 8.55 21.01 5.73
N SER A 130 7.50 21.69 5.26
CA SER A 130 6.38 21.05 4.57
C SER A 130 6.79 20.42 3.24
N TYR A 131 7.69 21.07 2.48
CA TYR A 131 8.27 20.52 1.26
C TYR A 131 9.05 19.24 1.56
N ASN A 132 9.94 19.28 2.55
CA ASN A 132 10.79 18.15 2.91
C ASN A 132 9.95 16.96 3.43
N GLY A 133 8.87 17.22 4.16
CA GLY A 133 7.91 16.17 4.56
C GLY A 133 7.25 15.49 3.36
N LEU A 134 6.69 16.29 2.43
CA LEU A 134 6.06 15.76 1.21
C LEU A 134 7.07 15.05 0.31
N ALA A 135 8.30 15.55 0.20
CA ALA A 135 9.37 14.92 -0.56
C ALA A 135 9.75 13.57 0.05
N ALA A 136 9.82 13.45 1.38
CA ALA A 136 10.06 12.19 2.05
C ALA A 136 8.95 11.16 1.79
N GLU A 137 7.68 11.58 1.86
CA GLU A 137 6.53 10.72 1.53
C GLU A 137 6.56 10.28 0.06
N TYR A 138 6.80 11.21 -0.85
CA TYR A 138 6.95 10.94 -2.28
C TYR A 138 8.07 9.91 -2.53
N ASN A 139 9.24 10.13 -1.94
CA ASN A 139 10.40 9.26 -2.09
C ASN A 139 10.16 7.87 -1.47
N ALA A 140 9.49 7.80 -0.31
CA ALA A 140 9.14 6.54 0.33
C ALA A 140 8.10 5.76 -0.50
N ALA A 141 7.10 6.44 -1.08
CA ALA A 141 6.11 5.84 -1.95
C ALA A 141 6.72 5.35 -3.28
N MET A 142 7.66 6.12 -3.83
CA MET A 142 8.45 5.73 -5.00
C MET A 142 9.34 4.51 -4.71
N ALA A 143 9.92 4.40 -3.51
CA ALA A 143 10.77 3.27 -3.14
C ALA A 143 9.99 1.97 -2.92
N LYS A 144 8.72 2.04 -2.50
CA LYS A 144 7.87 0.88 -2.23
C LYS A 144 7.43 0.13 -3.49
N PHE A 145 7.32 0.82 -4.62
CA PHE A 145 6.86 0.24 -5.88
C PHE A 145 7.89 0.48 -6.97
N ASN A 146 8.24 -0.58 -7.69
CA ASN A 146 9.11 -0.44 -8.84
C ASN A 146 8.29 0.16 -10.00
N TRP A 147 8.23 1.48 -10.09
CA TRP A 147 7.50 2.23 -11.13
C TRP A 147 8.13 2.13 -12.53
N ARG A 148 8.94 1.09 -12.78
CA ARG A 148 9.61 0.85 -14.07
C ARG A 148 8.64 0.73 -15.23
N PHE A 149 7.42 0.24 -15.00
CA PHE A 149 6.37 0.20 -16.03
C PHE A 149 5.81 1.59 -16.38
N ALA A 150 6.12 2.63 -15.59
CA ALA A 150 5.76 4.03 -15.85
C ALA A 150 6.97 4.87 -16.30
N GLU A 151 8.07 4.21 -16.68
CA GLU A 151 9.28 4.86 -17.20
C GLU A 151 9.08 5.43 -18.61
N ALA A 152 9.87 6.48 -18.89
CA ALA A 152 10.05 7.03 -20.22
C ALA A 152 10.48 5.93 -21.21
N GLY A 153 9.53 5.45 -22.02
CA GLY A 153 9.76 4.37 -23.00
C GLY A 153 8.56 3.46 -23.19
N ASP A 154 7.77 3.23 -22.13
CA ASP A 154 6.56 2.38 -22.13
C ASP A 154 5.27 3.19 -21.93
N LEU A 155 5.30 4.49 -22.26
CA LEU A 155 4.13 5.36 -22.20
C LEU A 155 3.09 4.90 -23.25
N PRO A 156 1.81 4.66 -22.87
CA PRO A 156 0.76 4.41 -23.86
C PRO A 156 0.66 5.61 -24.81
N LYS A 157 0.40 5.35 -26.10
CA LYS A 157 0.36 6.36 -27.17
C LYS A 157 -0.42 7.62 -26.70
N GLY A 158 0.27 8.75 -26.56
CA GLY A 158 -0.32 10.05 -26.20
C GLY A 158 0.16 10.70 -24.90
N ALA A 159 1.07 10.08 -24.14
CA ALA A 159 1.73 10.73 -23.01
C ALA A 159 3.19 11.08 -23.35
N ASP A 160 3.46 12.35 -23.61
CA ASP A 160 4.75 12.83 -24.15
C ASP A 160 5.80 13.13 -23.06
N VAL A 161 5.39 13.19 -21.79
CA VAL A 161 6.27 13.58 -20.67
C VAL A 161 6.35 12.44 -19.66
N PRO A 162 7.54 11.82 -19.48
CA PRO A 162 7.70 10.80 -18.46
C PRO A 162 7.60 11.36 -17.05
N LEU A 163 7.25 10.51 -16.09
CA LEU A 163 7.31 10.87 -14.67
C LEU A 163 8.77 11.22 -14.30
N PRO A 164 9.00 12.30 -13.53
CA PRO A 164 10.35 12.66 -13.09
C PRO A 164 10.99 11.50 -12.33
N ARG A 165 12.16 11.05 -12.78
CA ARG A 165 12.83 9.83 -12.34
C ARG A 165 13.64 9.97 -11.05
N GLU A 166 13.51 11.09 -10.34
CA GLU A 166 14.50 11.46 -9.34
C GLU A 166 13.84 11.70 -7.99
N PHE A 167 14.41 11.08 -6.97
CA PHE A 167 14.25 11.49 -5.58
C PHE A 167 14.25 13.01 -5.54
N LYS A 168 13.13 13.63 -5.16
CA LYS A 168 13.09 15.09 -5.11
C LYS A 168 14.08 15.52 -4.01
N PRO A 169 15.12 16.30 -4.35
CA PRO A 169 16.17 16.64 -3.41
C PRO A 169 15.60 17.49 -2.30
N TYR A 170 16.01 17.21 -1.06
CA TYR A 170 15.64 18.06 0.07
C TYR A 170 16.15 19.47 -0.15
N ILE A 171 15.33 20.46 0.18
CA ILE A 171 15.81 21.83 0.26
C ILE A 171 16.59 21.92 1.59
N SER A 172 17.91 22.09 1.48
CA SER A 172 18.76 22.35 2.64
C SER A 172 18.39 23.71 3.25
N LYS A 173 18.60 23.83 4.58
CA LYS A 173 18.34 25.06 5.34
C LYS A 173 18.91 26.31 4.68
#